data_AF-A0A1S1L556-F1
#
_entry.id   AF-A0A1S1L556-F1
#
_cell.length_a   1.000
_cell.length_b   1.000
_cell.length_c   1.000
_cell.angle_alpha   90.00
_cell.angle_beta   90.00
_cell.angle_gamma   90.00
#
_symmetry.space_group_name_H-M   'P 1'
#
loop_
_entity.id
_entity.type
_entity.pdbx_description
1 polymer ?
#
loop_
_entity_poly.entity_id
_entity_poly.type
_entity_poly.pdbx_seq_one_letter_code
_entity_poly.pdbx_strand_id
1 'polypeptide(L)'
;MHAGRYRFPKFLTADLAARMEGKGRDDPVFAAPAGGVLRIATFRTRVFNKAVDKLRGLNDDGTPTTDWPLPTMQDLRHTAASLAISAGANVKAVQTMLGHKSAALTLDTYAGLFPDGLDAVADALDAAVRAIRESAAG
;
A
#
# COMPACT_ATOMS: atom_id res chain seq x y z
N MET A 1 -12.73 -11.96 -17.66
CA MET A 1 -11.92 -10.98 -16.88
C MET A 1 -12.82 -10.43 -15.78
N HIS A 2 -12.63 -10.83 -14.52
CA HIS A 2 -13.43 -10.27 -13.41
C HIS A 2 -12.93 -8.85 -13.14
N ALA A 3 -13.72 -7.84 -13.49
CA ALA A 3 -13.47 -6.46 -13.10
C ALA A 3 -13.67 -6.34 -11.57
N GLY A 4 -12.63 -6.66 -10.81
CA GLY A 4 -12.63 -6.50 -9.36
C GLY A 4 -12.81 -5.03 -9.01
N ARG A 5 -13.82 -4.71 -8.20
CA ARG A 5 -13.96 -3.36 -7.61
C ARG A 5 -12.84 -3.14 -6.62
N TYR A 6 -11.72 -2.58 -7.07
CA TYR A 6 -10.66 -2.11 -6.18
C TYR A 6 -11.08 -0.78 -5.56
N ARG A 7 -11.22 -0.76 -4.23
CA ARG A 7 -11.37 0.49 -3.49
C ARG A 7 -9.98 1.04 -3.22
N PHE A 8 -9.70 2.24 -3.71
CA PHE A 8 -8.46 2.95 -3.45
C PHE A 8 -8.73 4.18 -2.57
N PRO A 9 -7.71 4.71 -1.87
CA PRO A 9 -7.86 5.90 -1.04
C PRO A 9 -8.39 7.11 -1.82
N LYS A 10 -9.40 7.81 -1.27
CA LYS A 10 -10.06 8.92 -1.96
C LYS A 10 -9.13 10.07 -2.34
N PHE A 11 -8.02 10.26 -1.62
CA PHE A 11 -7.06 11.32 -1.92
C PHE A 11 -6.43 11.18 -3.33
N LEU A 12 -6.38 9.97 -3.90
CA LEU A 12 -5.88 9.72 -5.25
C LEU A 12 -6.88 10.09 -6.36
N THR A 13 -8.14 10.37 -6.01
CA THR A 13 -9.22 10.53 -7.00
C THR A 13 -8.96 11.69 -7.95
N ALA A 14 -8.56 12.84 -7.42
CA ALA A 14 -8.30 14.03 -8.23
C ALA A 14 -7.12 13.81 -9.19
N ASP A 15 -6.02 13.25 -8.69
CA ASP A 15 -4.82 12.97 -9.50
C ASP A 15 -5.09 11.94 -10.61
N LEU A 16 -5.82 10.86 -10.28
CA LEU A 16 -6.20 9.85 -11.26
C LEU A 16 -7.18 10.40 -12.29
N ALA A 17 -8.18 11.18 -11.87
CA ALA A 17 -9.15 11.80 -12.77
C ALA A 17 -8.47 12.74 -13.77
N ALA A 18 -7.55 13.60 -13.30
CA ALA A 18 -6.76 14.47 -14.17
C ALA A 18 -5.94 13.68 -15.20
N ARG A 19 -5.41 12.50 -14.82
CA ARG A 19 -4.68 11.62 -15.75
C ARG A 19 -5.56 10.87 -16.75
N MET A 20 -6.87 10.85 -16.54
CA MET A 20 -7.85 10.19 -17.40
C MET A 20 -8.58 11.17 -18.34
N GLU A 21 -8.38 12.48 -18.18
CA GLU A 21 -8.97 13.48 -19.06
C GLU A 21 -8.55 13.25 -20.52
N GLY A 22 -9.52 13.25 -21.43
CA GLY A 22 -9.29 13.00 -22.86
C GLY A 22 -8.97 11.55 -23.25
N LYS A 23 -8.99 10.60 -22.30
CA LYS A 23 -8.69 9.19 -22.56
C LYS A 23 -9.94 8.35 -22.78
N GLY A 24 -9.86 7.44 -23.74
CA GLY A 24 -10.85 6.39 -23.97
C GLY A 24 -10.78 5.30 -22.90
N ARG A 25 -11.77 4.41 -22.91
CA ARG A 25 -11.91 3.33 -21.91
C ARG A 25 -10.71 2.39 -21.84
N ASP A 26 -10.07 2.14 -22.98
CA ASP A 26 -8.97 1.18 -23.12
C ASP A 26 -7.59 1.85 -23.06
N ASP A 27 -7.54 3.17 -22.91
CA ASP A 27 -6.30 3.90 -22.81
C ASP A 27 -5.65 3.73 -21.43
N PRO A 28 -4.31 3.63 -21.36
CA PRO A 28 -3.62 3.49 -20.10
C PRO A 28 -3.72 4.79 -19.26
N VAL A 29 -4.15 4.66 -18.00
CA VAL A 29 -4.13 5.77 -17.03
C VAL A 29 -2.71 6.34 -16.89
N PHE A 30 -1.70 5.47 -16.82
CA PHE A 30 -0.28 5.82 -16.83
C PHE A 30 0.34 5.47 -18.18
N ALA A 31 0.42 6.46 -19.08
CA ALA A 31 0.99 6.30 -20.40
C ALA A 31 2.49 6.64 -20.41
N ALA A 32 3.25 6.03 -21.33
CA ALA A 32 4.60 6.51 -21.63
C ALA A 32 4.55 7.91 -22.28
N PRO A 33 5.65 8.69 -22.25
CA PRO A 33 5.65 10.05 -22.82
C PRO A 33 5.24 10.12 -24.30
N ALA A 34 5.55 9.09 -25.08
CA ALA A 34 5.17 8.97 -26.49
C ALA A 34 3.79 8.32 -26.71
N GLY A 35 3.00 8.14 -25.65
CA GLY A 35 1.76 7.36 -25.66
C GLY A 35 1.97 5.86 -25.42
N GLY A 36 0.88 5.12 -25.24
CA GLY A 36 0.89 3.68 -25.02
C GLY A 36 1.38 3.25 -23.63
N VAL A 37 1.64 1.94 -23.47
CA VAL A 37 1.90 1.31 -22.17
C VAL A 37 3.23 1.76 -21.56
N LEU A 38 3.17 2.26 -20.33
CA LEU A 38 4.37 2.55 -19.55
C LEU A 38 5.11 1.26 -19.17
N ARG A 39 6.35 1.10 -19.67
CA ARG A 39 7.20 -0.04 -19.33
C ARG A 39 7.92 0.19 -18.00
N ILE A 40 7.81 -0.76 -17.09
CA ILE A 40 8.38 -0.67 -15.74
C ILE A 40 9.91 -0.50 -15.75
N ALA A 41 10.62 -1.18 -16.65
CA ALA A 41 12.07 -1.07 -16.77
C ALA A 41 12.51 0.36 -17.18
N THR A 42 11.79 0.98 -18.11
CA THR A 42 12.04 2.34 -18.55
C THR A 42 11.65 3.36 -17.47
N PHE A 43 10.49 3.16 -16.82
CA PHE A 43 10.06 4.02 -15.72
C PHE A 43 11.06 4.01 -14.56
N ARG A 44 11.53 2.81 -14.16
CA ARG A 44 12.48 2.65 -13.07
C ARG A 44 13.75 3.47 -13.32
N THR A 45 14.37 3.29 -14.47
CA THR A 45 15.65 3.92 -14.79
C THR A 45 15.51 5.43 -15.06
N ARG A 46 14.46 5.85 -15.75
CA ARG A 46 14.32 7.25 -16.19
C ARG A 46 13.65 8.17 -15.20
N VAL A 47 12.80 7.63 -14.31
CA VAL A 47 11.97 8.43 -13.40
C VAL A 47 12.26 8.08 -11.95
N PHE A 48 12.07 6.82 -11.56
CA PHE A 48 12.14 6.42 -10.15
C PHE A 48 13.56 6.60 -9.58
N ASN A 49 14.58 6.01 -10.22
CA ASN A 49 15.96 6.12 -9.76
C ASN A 49 16.41 7.58 -9.69
N LYS A 50 16.09 8.40 -10.70
CA LYS A 50 16.42 9.83 -10.69
C LYS A 50 15.75 10.60 -9.57
N ALA A 51 14.50 10.26 -9.24
CA ALA A 51 13.80 10.86 -8.10
C ALA A 51 14.47 10.46 -6.77
N VAL A 52 14.86 9.19 -6.64
CA VAL A 52 15.59 8.68 -5.48
C VAL A 52 16.96 9.37 -5.34
N ASP A 53 17.73 9.49 -6.42
CA ASP A 53 19.02 10.18 -6.44
C ASP A 53 18.88 11.64 -6.00
N LYS A 54 17.84 12.32 -6.49
CA LYS A 54 17.53 13.70 -6.08
C LYS A 54 17.20 13.81 -4.60
N LEU A 55 16.46 12.85 -4.04
CA LEU A 55 16.10 12.84 -2.62
C LEU A 55 17.30 12.50 -1.73
N ARG A 56 18.17 11.59 -2.17
CA ARG A 56 19.39 11.21 -1.43
C ARG A 56 20.44 12.33 -1.44
N GLY A 57 20.40 13.17 -2.48
CA GLY A 57 21.48 14.10 -2.82
C GLY A 57 22.74 13.33 -3.20
N LEU A 58 23.41 13.71 -4.29
CA LEU A 58 24.63 13.04 -4.73
C LEU A 58 25.78 14.05 -4.75
N ASN A 59 26.94 13.62 -4.26
CA ASN A 59 28.22 14.31 -4.43
C ASN A 59 28.68 14.23 -5.90
N ASP A 60 29.70 15.01 -6.26
CA ASP A 60 30.27 15.02 -7.61
C ASP A 60 30.83 13.65 -8.06
N ASP A 61 31.20 12.79 -7.11
CA ASP A 61 31.67 11.42 -7.34
C ASP A 61 30.52 10.38 -7.43
N GLY A 62 29.27 10.82 -7.31
CA GLY A 62 28.07 9.97 -7.35
C GLY A 62 27.74 9.26 -6.04
N THR A 63 28.48 9.51 -4.96
CA THR A 63 28.15 8.99 -3.63
C THR A 63 26.98 9.77 -3.00
N PRO A 64 26.12 9.13 -2.19
CA PRO A 64 24.99 9.81 -1.56
C PRO A 64 25.45 10.76 -0.45
N THR A 65 24.82 11.93 -0.37
CA THR A 65 25.05 12.93 0.69
C THR A 65 24.36 12.57 2.00
N THR A 66 23.50 11.54 1.98
CA THR A 66 22.73 11.05 3.12
C THR A 66 22.99 9.56 3.33
N ASP A 67 22.79 9.10 4.55
CA ASP A 67 22.78 7.68 4.91
C ASP A 67 21.46 6.98 4.52
N TRP A 68 20.52 7.72 3.93
CA TRP A 68 19.24 7.19 3.51
C TRP A 68 19.44 6.04 2.51
N PRO A 69 18.80 4.87 2.73
CA PRO A 69 18.96 3.70 1.88
C PRO A 69 18.55 3.97 0.43
N LEU A 70 18.90 3.04 -0.46
CA LEU A 70 18.44 3.05 -1.85
C LEU A 70 17.11 2.28 -1.94
N PRO A 71 15.94 2.95 -1.88
CA PRO A 71 14.66 2.26 -1.97
C PRO A 71 14.44 1.66 -3.35
N THR A 72 13.72 0.55 -3.37
CA THR A 72 13.17 -0.08 -4.55
C THR A 72 11.69 0.26 -4.70
N MET A 73 11.11 -0.02 -5.88
CA MET A 73 9.66 0.11 -6.07
C MET A 73 8.86 -0.87 -5.21
N GLN A 74 9.45 -2.01 -4.83
CA GLN A 74 8.82 -2.96 -3.91
C GLN A 74 8.74 -2.38 -2.50
N ASP A 75 9.70 -1.53 -2.09
CA ASP A 75 9.66 -0.87 -0.79
C ASP A 75 8.47 0.10 -0.68
N LEU A 76 8.05 0.74 -1.77
CA LEU A 76 6.81 1.54 -1.77
C LEU A 76 5.59 0.71 -1.40
N ARG A 77 5.55 -0.56 -1.84
CA ARG A 77 4.47 -1.50 -1.51
C ARG A 77 4.57 -1.95 -0.05
N HIS A 78 5.77 -2.16 0.47
CA HIS A 78 5.98 -2.41 1.90
C HIS A 78 5.53 -1.22 2.74
N THR A 79 5.91 0.02 2.38
CA THR A 79 5.46 1.23 3.08
C THR A 79 3.94 1.36 3.10
N ALA A 80 3.27 1.12 1.97
CA ALA A 80 1.80 1.16 1.92
C ALA A 80 1.15 0.11 2.84
N ALA A 81 1.71 -1.10 2.92
CA ALA A 81 1.25 -2.14 3.83
C ALA A 81 1.44 -1.73 5.29
N SER A 82 2.63 -1.25 5.66
CA SER A 82 2.94 -0.80 7.03
C SER A 82 2.03 0.34 7.47
N LEU A 83 1.78 1.32 6.60
CA LEU A 83 0.86 2.42 6.88
C LEU A 83 -0.59 1.93 7.06
N ALA A 84 -1.04 0.98 6.24
CA ALA A 84 -2.37 0.40 6.39
C ALA A 84 -2.53 -0.33 7.74
N ILE A 85 -1.52 -1.12 8.14
CA ILE A 85 -1.50 -1.83 9.43
C ILE A 85 -1.49 -0.83 10.59
N SER A 86 -0.64 0.20 10.51
CA SER A 86 -0.59 1.28 11.51
C SER A 86 -1.92 2.04 11.62
N ALA A 87 -2.68 2.15 10.53
CA ALA A 87 -4.03 2.71 10.52
C ALA A 87 -5.13 1.74 11.03
N GLY A 88 -4.76 0.55 11.54
CA GLY A 88 -5.67 -0.44 12.10
C GLY A 88 -6.26 -1.42 11.09
N ALA A 89 -5.73 -1.52 9.87
CA ALA A 89 -6.20 -2.51 8.91
C ALA A 89 -5.86 -3.93 9.39
N ASN A 90 -6.84 -4.83 9.36
CA ASN A 90 -6.60 -6.24 9.66
C ASN A 90 -5.87 -6.96 8.52
N VAL A 91 -5.34 -8.15 8.82
CA VAL A 91 -4.59 -8.98 7.87
C VAL A 91 -5.35 -9.24 6.56
N LYS A 92 -6.68 -9.41 6.61
CA LYS A 92 -7.50 -9.70 5.42
C LYS A 92 -7.64 -8.48 4.52
N ALA A 93 -7.79 -7.30 5.10
CA ALA A 93 -7.82 -6.04 4.37
C ALA A 93 -6.48 -5.79 3.67
N VAL A 94 -5.36 -5.98 4.38
CA VAL A 94 -4.01 -5.84 3.81
C VAL A 94 -3.75 -6.88 2.72
N GLN A 95 -4.12 -8.15 2.94
CA GLN A 95 -4.03 -9.20 1.91
C GLN A 95 -4.75 -8.78 0.62
N THR A 96 -5.97 -8.28 0.74
CA THR A 96 -6.81 -7.86 -0.40
C THR A 96 -6.22 -6.64 -1.10
N MET A 97 -5.79 -5.63 -0.34
CA MET A 97 -5.11 -4.45 -0.85
C MET A 97 -3.87 -4.82 -1.68
N LEU A 98 -3.08 -5.78 -1.19
CA LEU A 98 -1.87 -6.25 -1.85
C LEU A 98 -2.19 -7.22 -3.01
N GLY A 99 -3.37 -7.87 -3.03
CA GLY A 99 -3.69 -8.91 -4.01
C GLY A 99 -2.90 -10.19 -3.78
N HIS A 100 -2.49 -10.47 -2.54
CA HIS A 100 -1.83 -11.72 -2.18
C HIS A 100 -2.82 -12.89 -2.24
N LYS A 101 -2.39 -14.01 -2.83
CA LYS A 101 -3.20 -15.22 -2.96
C LYS A 101 -3.57 -15.83 -1.60
N SER A 102 -2.73 -15.64 -0.58
CA SER A 102 -2.96 -16.12 0.77
C SER A 102 -2.64 -15.05 1.82
N ALA A 103 -3.33 -15.12 2.96
CA ALA A 103 -3.01 -14.30 4.13
C ALA A 103 -1.65 -14.68 4.75
N ALA A 104 -1.24 -15.95 4.64
CA ALA A 104 0.06 -16.44 5.10
C ALA A 104 1.22 -15.61 4.53
N LEU A 105 1.25 -15.36 3.21
CA LEU A 105 2.28 -14.51 2.59
C LEU A 105 2.33 -13.10 3.18
N THR A 106 1.20 -12.59 3.67
CA THR A 106 1.11 -11.27 4.31
C THR A 106 1.61 -11.34 5.75
N LEU A 107 1.25 -12.38 6.51
CA LEU A 107 1.73 -12.59 7.88
C LEU A 107 3.22 -12.89 7.93
N ASP A 108 3.74 -13.71 7.02
CA ASP A 108 5.18 -14.02 6.92
C ASP A 108 6.02 -12.75 6.77
N THR A 109 5.47 -11.70 6.16
CA THR A 109 6.16 -10.42 5.91
C THR A 109 5.86 -9.35 6.97
N TYR A 110 4.64 -9.30 7.51
CA TYR A 110 4.18 -8.16 8.31
C TYR A 110 3.66 -8.53 9.71
N ALA A 111 3.78 -9.78 10.15
CA ALA A 111 3.27 -10.21 11.46
C ALA A 111 3.71 -9.28 12.61
N GLY A 112 5.00 -8.92 12.65
CA GLY A 112 5.55 -8.05 13.70
C GLY A 112 5.09 -6.58 13.65
N LEU A 113 4.29 -6.18 12.65
CA LEU A 113 3.67 -4.84 12.61
C LEU A 113 2.25 -4.84 13.18
N PHE A 114 1.61 -6.01 13.28
CA PHE A 114 0.30 -6.09 13.89
C PHE A 114 0.44 -5.97 15.41
N PRO A 115 -0.45 -5.22 16.08
CA PRO A 115 -0.41 -5.14 17.53
C PRO A 115 -0.63 -6.53 18.15
N ASP A 116 0.29 -6.93 19.02
CA ASP A 116 0.18 -8.15 19.82
C ASP A 116 -0.90 -7.93 20.87
N GLY A 117 -2.10 -8.43 20.59
CA GLY A 117 -3.32 -8.00 21.28
C GLY A 117 -4.07 -9.13 21.98
N LEU A 118 -3.40 -10.18 22.47
CA LEU A 118 -4.13 -11.28 23.15
C LEU A 118 -4.93 -10.76 24.35
N ASP A 119 -4.39 -9.81 25.11
CA ASP A 119 -5.10 -9.18 26.23
C ASP A 119 -6.29 -8.34 25.73
N ALA A 120 -6.11 -7.54 24.67
CA ALA A 120 -7.18 -6.77 24.07
C ALA A 120 -8.29 -7.66 23.47
N VAL A 121 -7.93 -8.84 22.97
CA VAL A 121 -8.90 -9.85 22.50
C VAL A 121 -9.68 -10.44 23.68
N ALA A 122 -8.99 -10.78 24.77
CA ALA A 122 -9.65 -11.28 25.98
C ALA A 122 -10.63 -10.24 26.55
N ASP A 123 -10.20 -8.99 26.69
CA ASP A 123 -11.03 -7.88 27.19
C ASP A 123 -12.26 -7.63 26.29
N ALA A 124 -12.07 -7.68 24.97
CA ALA A 124 -13.18 -7.51 24.03
C ALA A 124 -14.21 -8.65 24.11
N LEU A 125 -13.75 -9.89 24.33
CA LEU A 125 -14.63 -11.04 24.54
C LEU A 125 -15.41 -10.91 25.85
N ASP A 126 -14.75 -10.52 26.94
CA ASP A 126 -15.40 -10.30 28.23
C ASP A 126 -16.48 -9.22 28.16
N ALA A 127 -16.19 -8.11 27.47
CA ALA A 127 -17.15 -7.04 27.24
C ALA A 127 -18.37 -7.53 26.42
N ALA A 128 -18.12 -8.30 25.36
CA ALA A 128 -19.20 -8.84 24.52
C ALA A 128 -20.11 -9.81 25.29
N VAL A 129 -19.54 -10.71 26.09
CA VAL A 129 -20.30 -11.65 26.93
C VAL A 129 -21.13 -10.90 27.98
N ARG A 130 -20.56 -9.87 28.60
CA ARG A 130 -21.27 -9.02 29.57
C ARG A 130 -22.50 -8.36 28.93
N ALA A 131 -22.34 -7.73 27.76
CA ALA A 131 -23.44 -7.08 27.05
C ALA A 131 -24.57 -8.04 26.67
N ILE A 132 -24.22 -9.27 26.24
CA ILE A 132 -25.21 -10.32 25.94
C ILE A 132 -25.99 -10.71 27.19
N ARG A 133 -25.31 -10.90 28.33
CA ARG A 133 -25.96 -11.26 29.60
C ARG A 133 -26.89 -10.17 30.12
N GLU A 134 -26.48 -8.92 30.01
CA GLU A 134 -27.30 -7.76 30.38
C GLU A 134 -28.55 -7.66 29.50
N SER A 135 -28.43 -7.96 28.21
CA SER A 135 -29.56 -7.94 27.26
C SER A 135 -30.54 -9.11 27.44
N ALA A 136 -30.10 -10.23 28.02
CA ALA A 136 -30.95 -11.40 28.30
C ALA A 136 -31.63 -11.36 29.67
N ALA A 137 -31.22 -10.43 30.54
CA ALA A 137 -31.75 -10.25 31.90
C ALA A 137 -32.83 -9.14 31.99
N GLY A 138 -33.12 -8.45 30.89
CA GLY A 138 -34.22 -7.48 30.76
C GLY A 138 -35.33 -7.99 29.87
#